data_AF-A0A524K512-F1
#
_entry.id   AF-A0A524K512-F1
#
_cell.length_a   1.000
_cell.length_b   1.000
_cell.length_c   1.000
_cell.angle_alpha   90.00
_cell.angle_beta   90.00
_cell.angle_gamma   90.00
#
_symmetry.space_group_name_H-M   'P 1'
#
loop_
_entity.id
_entity.type
_entity.pdbx_description
1 polymer ?
#
loop_
_entity_poly.entity_id
_entity_poly.type
_entity_poly.pdbx_seq_one_letter_code
_entity_poly.pdbx_strand_id
1 'polypeptide(L)'
;MATLLQLQTRRRELEDKLNAGDLSVQQALEIVDRAISGRTLRVQHSRQRLEAVKQAVSAGMGKDDARRINSKAMAKKLAAIRAKKKPGHP
;
A
#
# COMPACT_ATOMS: atom_id res chain seq x y z
N MET A 1 16.98 -2.03 -8.52
CA MET A 1 15.81 -2.72 -7.90
C MET A 1 14.86 -3.15 -9.01
N ALA A 2 14.47 -4.42 -9.06
CA ALA A 2 13.51 -4.91 -10.05
C ALA A 2 12.13 -4.24 -9.88
N THR A 3 11.39 -4.00 -10.96
CA THR A 3 10.01 -3.50 -10.93
C THR A 3 9.03 -4.61 -10.54
N LEU A 4 7.79 -4.26 -10.18
CA LEU A 4 6.75 -5.27 -9.89
C LEU A 4 6.50 -6.17 -11.11
N LEU A 5 6.47 -5.58 -12.30
CA LEU A 5 6.32 -6.30 -13.56
C LEU A 5 7.46 -7.30 -13.78
N GLN A 6 8.72 -6.87 -13.58
CA GLN A 6 9.88 -7.76 -13.70
C GLN A 6 9.82 -8.93 -12.70
N LEU A 7 9.37 -8.69 -11.47
CA LEU A 7 9.19 -9.75 -10.48
C LEU A 7 8.08 -10.74 -10.88
N GLN A 8 6.96 -10.25 -11.43
CA GLN A 8 5.86 -11.08 -11.90
C GLN A 8 6.27 -11.95 -13.11
N THR A 9 7.01 -11.37 -14.07
CA THR A 9 7.57 -12.13 -15.20
C THR A 9 8.50 -13.22 -14.68
N ARG A 10 9.41 -12.88 -13.76
CA ARG A 10 10.34 -13.85 -13.19
C ARG A 10 9.63 -14.96 -12.41
N ARG A 11 8.55 -14.63 -11.70
CA ARG A 11 7.73 -15.63 -11.01
C ARG A 11 7.16 -16.64 -12.01
N ARG A 12 6.56 -16.17 -13.11
CA ARG A 12 6.02 -17.04 -14.16
C ARG A 12 7.08 -17.97 -14.74
N GLU A 13 8.27 -17.45 -15.06
CA GLU A 13 9.38 -18.27 -15.56
C GLU A 13 9.79 -19.37 -14.57
N LEU A 14 9.77 -19.09 -13.27
CA LEU A 14 10.10 -20.07 -12.23
C LEU A 14 8.95 -21.07 -12.03
N GLU A 15 7.70 -20.64 -12.10
CA GLU A 15 6.52 -21.52 -12.09
C GLU A 15 6.56 -22.50 -13.26
N ASP A 16 6.90 -22.03 -14.47
CA ASP A 16 7.02 -22.88 -15.66
C ASP A 16 8.11 -23.94 -15.51
N LYS A 17 9.26 -23.58 -14.93
CA LYS A 17 10.34 -24.54 -14.63
C LYS A 17 9.94 -25.56 -13.57
N LEU A 18 9.24 -25.11 -12.52
CA LEU A 18 8.73 -25.99 -11.48
C LEU A 18 7.72 -27.00 -12.05
N ASN A 19 6.83 -26.54 -12.94
CA ASN A 19 5.87 -27.38 -13.65
C ASN A 19 6.55 -28.36 -14.61
N ALA A 20 7.72 -28.00 -15.16
CA ALA A 20 8.56 -28.88 -15.94
C ALA A 20 9.35 -29.91 -15.09
N GLY A 21 9.18 -29.89 -13.76
CA GLY A 21 9.79 -30.84 -12.83
C GLY A 21 11.11 -30.39 -12.20
N ASP A 22 11.56 -29.16 -12.45
CA ASP A 22 12.75 -28.60 -11.82
C ASP A 22 12.44 -28.11 -10.39
N LEU A 23 12.62 -28.99 -9.39
CA LEU A 23 12.38 -28.64 -8.00
C LEU A 23 13.43 -27.65 -7.43
N SER A 24 14.58 -27.46 -8.10
CA SER A 24 15.63 -26.56 -7.61
C SER A 24 15.17 -25.10 -7.59
N VAL A 25 14.13 -24.75 -8.36
CA VAL A 25 13.61 -23.39 -8.45
C VAL A 25 12.67 -23.00 -7.31
N GLN A 26 12.27 -23.93 -6.42
CA GLN A 26 11.33 -23.64 -5.32
C GLN A 26 11.81 -22.49 -4.42
N GLN A 27 13.07 -22.52 -4.00
CA GLN A 27 13.62 -21.47 -3.14
C GLN A 27 13.67 -20.11 -3.86
N ALA A 28 14.01 -20.10 -5.15
CA ALA A 28 14.00 -18.88 -5.94
C ALA A 28 12.58 -18.31 -6.09
N LEU A 29 11.57 -19.17 -6.25
CA LEU A 29 10.17 -18.79 -6.35
C LEU A 29 9.70 -18.11 -5.05
N GLU A 30 9.99 -18.70 -3.88
CA GLU A 30 9.65 -18.10 -2.59
C GLU A 30 10.26 -16.71 -2.38
N ILE A 31 11.52 -16.52 -2.81
CA ILE A 31 12.20 -15.22 -2.71
C ILE A 31 11.48 -14.19 -3.58
N VAL A 32 11.09 -14.56 -4.80
CA VAL A 32 10.35 -13.70 -5.71
C VAL A 32 8.98 -13.35 -5.13
N ASP A 33 8.26 -14.32 -4.56
CA ASP A 33 6.95 -14.08 -3.95
C ASP A 33 7.02 -13.14 -2.75
N ARG A 34 8.04 -13.28 -1.90
CA ARG A 34 8.29 -12.32 -0.81
C ARG A 34 8.58 -10.92 -1.35
N ALA A 35 9.37 -10.81 -2.42
CA ALA A 35 9.66 -9.53 -3.04
C ALA A 35 8.41 -8.85 -3.64
N ILE A 36 7.54 -9.63 -4.32
CA ILE A 36 6.25 -9.17 -4.83
C ILE A 36 5.36 -8.70 -3.70
N SER A 37 5.24 -9.49 -2.63
CA SER A 37 4.40 -9.17 -1.47
C SER A 37 4.86 -7.88 -0.79
N GLY A 38 6.15 -7.75 -0.51
CA GLY A 38 6.72 -6.55 0.10
C GLY A 38 6.51 -5.30 -0.77
N ARG A 39 6.63 -5.43 -2.10
CA ARG A 39 6.38 -4.30 -3.00
C ARG A 39 4.90 -3.92 -3.07
N THR A 40 4.02 -4.92 -3.06
CA THR A 40 2.57 -4.72 -3.05
C THR A 40 2.13 -3.97 -1.79
N LEU A 41 2.64 -4.37 -0.62
CA LEU A 41 2.37 -3.67 0.65
C LEU A 41 2.83 -2.22 0.61
N ARG A 42 4.03 -1.93 0.07
CA ARG A 42 4.50 -0.54 -0.08
C ARG A 42 3.58 0.29 -0.97
N VAL A 43 3.10 -0.27 -2.08
CA VAL A 43 2.14 0.39 -2.96
C VAL A 43 0.80 0.63 -2.25
N GLN A 44 0.29 -0.37 -1.53
CA GLN A 44 -0.94 -0.25 -0.74
C GLN A 44 -0.83 0.84 0.32
N HIS A 45 0.26 0.87 1.10
CA HIS A 45 0.52 1.93 2.06
C HIS A 45 0.58 3.30 1.38
N SER A 46 1.31 3.43 0.27
CA SER A 46 1.36 4.69 -0.49
C SER A 46 -0.04 5.16 -0.92
N ARG A 47 -0.86 4.25 -1.45
CA ARG A 47 -2.26 4.53 -1.83
C ARG A 47 -3.11 4.97 -0.64
N GLN A 48 -3.04 4.24 0.48
CA GLN A 48 -3.76 4.60 1.71
C GLN A 48 -3.36 6.00 2.20
N ARG A 49 -2.07 6.34 2.16
CA ARG A 49 -1.57 7.67 2.53
C ARG A 49 -2.14 8.75 1.62
N LEU A 50 -2.10 8.54 0.31
CA LEU A 50 -2.65 9.49 -0.66
C LEU A 50 -4.16 9.70 -0.44
N GLU A 51 -4.89 8.62 -0.18
CA GLU A 51 -6.33 8.69 0.09
C GLU A 51 -6.64 9.47 1.36
N ALA A 52 -5.89 9.24 2.44
CA ALA A 52 -6.03 10.01 3.68
C ALA A 52 -5.79 11.52 3.46
N VAL A 53 -4.77 11.88 2.66
CA VAL A 53 -4.49 13.28 2.28
C VAL A 53 -5.66 13.86 1.49
N LYS A 54 -6.15 13.15 0.45
CA LYS A 54 -7.29 13.59 -0.37
C LYS A 54 -8.53 13.87 0.47
N GLN A 55 -8.86 12.96 1.39
CA GLN A 55 -10.03 13.12 2.24
C GLN A 55 -9.87 14.28 3.23
N ALA A 56 -8.66 14.55 3.72
CA ALA A 56 -8.40 15.68 4.61
C ALA A 56 -8.48 17.03 3.89
N VAL A 57 -7.93 17.12 2.68
CA VAL A 57 -8.09 18.31 1.83
C VAL A 57 -9.57 18.54 1.52
N SER A 58 -10.30 17.48 1.16
CA SER A 58 -11.75 17.55 0.92
C SER A 58 -12.55 17.97 2.16
N ALA A 59 -12.05 17.69 3.36
CA ALA A 59 -12.66 18.13 4.61
C ALA A 59 -12.42 19.62 4.91
N GLY A 60 -11.58 20.31 4.14
CA GLY A 60 -11.22 21.73 4.30
C GLY A 60 -9.85 21.96 4.95
N MET A 61 -9.02 20.92 5.11
CA MET A 61 -7.67 21.07 5.63
C MET A 61 -6.71 21.61 4.55
N GLY A 62 -5.79 22.50 4.94
CA GLY A 62 -4.72 22.97 4.07
C GLY A 62 -3.87 21.81 3.54
N LYS A 63 -3.37 21.91 2.30
CA LYS A 63 -2.63 20.82 1.62
C LYS A 63 -1.39 20.38 2.41
N ASP A 64 -0.67 21.31 3.02
CA ASP A 64 0.53 21.04 3.82
C ASP A 64 0.20 20.31 5.14
N ASP A 65 -0.89 20.68 5.81
CA ASP A 65 -1.36 19.98 7.00
C ASP A 65 -1.88 18.58 6.68
N ALA A 66 -2.57 18.43 5.55
CA ALA A 66 -3.07 17.14 5.09
C ALA A 66 -1.92 16.15 4.81
N ARG A 67 -0.80 16.60 4.23
CA ARG A 67 0.40 15.76 4.01
C ARG A 67 1.00 15.23 5.32
N ARG A 68 0.84 15.98 6.42
CA ARG A 68 1.35 15.64 7.76
C ARG A 68 0.44 14.68 8.54
N ILE A 69 -0.71 14.29 8.00
CA ILE A 69 -1.68 13.35 8.64
C ILE A 69 -1.13 11.95 8.91
N ASN A 70 -0.01 11.61 8.28
CA ASN A 70 0.69 10.34 8.51
C ASN A 70 1.21 10.15 9.94
N SER A 71 1.25 11.20 10.76
CA SER A 71 1.50 11.05 12.20
C SER A 71 0.24 10.52 12.90
N LYS A 72 0.38 9.51 13.76
CA LYS A 72 -0.70 8.98 14.63
C LYS A 72 -1.49 10.12 15.32
N ALA A 73 -0.79 11.19 15.71
CA ALA A 73 -1.37 12.39 16.31
C ALA A 73 -2.31 13.18 15.36
N MET A 74 -1.94 13.35 14.09
CA MET A 74 -2.78 14.07 13.11
C MET A 74 -3.94 13.22 12.59
N ALA A 75 -3.79 11.90 12.50
CA ALA A 75 -4.91 10.99 12.22
C ALA A 75 -6.02 11.12 13.28
N LYS A 76 -5.63 11.22 14.57
CA LYS A 76 -6.57 11.48 15.68
C LYS A 76 -7.25 12.85 15.56
N LYS A 77 -6.52 13.90 15.17
CA LYS A 77 -7.10 15.23 14.91
C LYS A 77 -8.09 15.22 13.74
N LEU A 78 -7.78 14.53 12.64
CA LEU A 78 -8.71 14.39 11.52
C LEU A 78 -9.99 13.66 11.92
N ALA A 79 -9.88 12.57 12.70
CA ALA A 79 -11.04 11.87 13.23
C ALA A 79 -11.92 12.78 14.09
N ALA A 80 -11.30 13.62 14.94
CA ALA A 80 -12.03 14.61 15.73
C ALA A 80 -12.70 15.71 14.89
N ILE A 81 -12.04 16.21 13.83
CA ILE A 81 -12.64 17.18 12.90
C ILE A 81 -13.84 16.56 12.18
N ARG A 82 -13.72 15.30 11.73
CA ARG A 82 -14.83 14.55 11.10
C ARG A 82 -15.98 14.32 12.06
N ALA A 83 -15.70 13.99 13.32
CA ALA A 83 -16.73 13.81 14.34
C ALA A 83 -17.50 15.12 14.60
N LYS A 84 -16.83 16.28 14.58
CA LYS A 84 -17.48 17.60 14.70
C LYS A 84 -18.29 17.99 13.46
N LYS A 85 -17.94 17.48 12.27
CA LYS A 85 -18.61 17.80 10.99
C LYS A 85 -19.80 16.88 10.68
N LYS A 86 -20.02 15.81 11.44
CA LYS A 86 -21.28 15.06 11.43
C LYS A 86 -22.21 15.69 12.47
N PRO A 87 -23.24 16.46 12.09
CA PRO A 87 -24.31 16.76 13.01
C PRO A 87 -25.04 15.44 13.25
N GLY A 88 -25.06 14.99 14.51
CA GLY A 88 -26.14 14.14 14.97
C GLY A 88 -27.44 14.94 14.85
N HIS A 89 -28.30 14.49 13.96
CA HIS A 89 -29.74 14.56 14.13
C HIS A 89 -30.16 13.09 14.36
N PRO A 90 -31.10 12.75 15.25
CA PRO A 90 -31.99 13.56 16.08
C PRO A 90 -31.46 13.86 17.50
#